data_AF-A0A4S2DJ51-F1
#
_entry.id   AF-A0A4S2DJ51-F1
#
_cell.length_a   1.000
_cell.length_b   1.000
_cell.length_c   1.000
_cell.angle_alpha   90.00
_cell.angle_beta   90.00
_cell.angle_gamma   90.00
#
_symmetry.space_group_name_H-M   'P 1'
#
loop_
_entity.id
_entity.type
_entity.pdbx_description
1 polymer ?
#
loop_
_entity_poly.entity_id
_entity_poly.type
_entity_poly.pdbx_seq_one_letter_code
_entity_poly.pdbx_strand_id
1 'polypeptide(L)'
;MKDIEGHNFSKIPGHGTIVEIGVIHSMRKRGLGCVLADYAEQELLKLNINGIYVIAYGPALNFWRKRGYIESGQVLSNGFPILVKAIEKYEF
;
A
#
# COMPACT_ATOMS: atom_id res chain seq x y z
N MET A 1 3.25 -0.78 20.38
CA MET A 1 4.55 -0.29 19.87
C MET A 1 4.25 0.95 19.04
N LYS A 2 4.76 2.12 19.40
CA LYS A 2 4.64 3.31 18.53
C LYS A 2 5.54 3.06 17.34
N ASP A 3 5.00 3.19 16.14
CA ASP A 3 5.78 3.23 14.92
C ASP A 3 6.78 4.40 15.02
N ILE A 4 8.04 4.07 15.28
CA ILE A 4 9.15 5.02 15.43
C ILE A 4 9.85 5.29 14.08
N GLU A 5 9.55 4.49 13.06
CA GLU A 5 10.02 4.66 11.68
C GLU A 5 8.94 5.30 10.78
N GLY A 6 7.71 5.41 11.29
CA GLY A 6 6.53 5.92 10.62
C GLY A 6 6.69 7.35 10.14
N HIS A 7 7.11 7.49 8.89
CA HIS A 7 6.93 8.70 8.11
C HIS A 7 5.48 9.20 8.26
N ASN A 8 5.27 10.52 8.34
CA ASN A 8 4.01 11.16 8.75
C ASN A 8 2.76 10.86 7.87
N PHE A 9 2.81 9.97 6.88
CA PHE A 9 1.69 9.68 5.98
C PHE A 9 0.51 8.97 6.65
N SER A 10 0.75 8.13 7.65
CA SER A 10 -0.30 7.54 8.49
C SER A 10 -1.04 8.56 9.36
N LYS A 11 -0.61 9.83 9.34
CA LYS A 11 -1.24 10.96 10.02
C LYS A 11 -1.95 11.91 9.07
N ILE A 12 -1.87 11.71 7.75
CA ILE A 12 -2.61 12.53 6.80
C ILE A 12 -4.08 12.11 6.88
N PRO A 13 -5.02 13.01 7.22
CA PRO A 13 -6.43 12.66 7.27
C PRO A 13 -6.92 12.04 5.97
N GLY A 14 -7.73 10.99 6.07
CA GLY A 14 -8.26 10.27 4.91
C GLY A 14 -7.26 9.36 4.19
N HIS A 15 -6.04 9.20 4.72
CA HIS A 15 -5.01 8.31 4.16
C HIS A 15 -4.63 7.17 5.11
N GLY A 16 -4.27 6.03 4.52
CA GLY A 16 -3.79 4.85 5.22
C GLY A 16 -2.54 4.28 4.55
N THR A 17 -1.93 3.28 5.19
CA THR A 17 -0.70 2.65 4.70
C THR A 17 -0.83 1.13 4.73
N ILE A 18 -0.44 0.47 3.65
CA ILE A 18 -0.16 -0.98 3.69
C ILE A 18 1.33 -1.14 3.99
N VAL A 19 1.63 -1.60 5.20
CA VAL A 19 3.01 -1.67 5.71
C VAL A 19 3.75 -2.87 5.13
N GLU A 20 3.15 -4.06 5.21
CA GLU A 20 3.80 -5.29 4.77
C GLU A 20 2.79 -6.31 4.23
N ILE A 21 3.18 -7.00 3.14
CA ILE A 21 2.52 -8.19 2.64
C ILE A 21 3.59 -9.28 2.45
N GLY A 22 3.49 -10.33 3.26
CA GLY A 22 4.36 -11.50 3.18
C GLY A 22 3.65 -12.70 2.56
N VAL A 23 4.29 -13.35 1.58
CA VAL A 23 3.85 -14.65 1.04
C VAL A 23 5.03 -15.63 1.06
N ILE A 24 4.84 -16.76 1.74
CA ILE A 24 5.84 -17.84 1.80
C ILE A 24 6.21 -18.31 0.39
N HIS A 25 7.48 -18.68 0.20
CA HIS A 25 8.05 -18.90 -1.13
C HIS A 25 7.25 -19.90 -1.98
N SER A 26 6.84 -21.01 -1.38
CA SER A 26 6.07 -22.10 -2.04
C SER A 26 4.69 -21.67 -2.55
N MET A 27 4.16 -20.54 -2.07
CA MET A 27 2.82 -20.05 -2.39
C MET A 27 2.84 -18.80 -3.28
N ARG A 28 4.02 -18.31 -3.67
CA ARG A 28 4.16 -17.14 -4.56
C ARG A 28 3.63 -17.46 -5.96
N LYS A 29 3.32 -16.40 -6.72
CA LYS A 29 2.78 -16.46 -8.10
C LYS A 29 1.42 -17.16 -8.23
N ARG A 30 0.67 -17.29 -7.14
CA ARG A 30 -0.69 -17.86 -7.10
C ARG A 30 -1.80 -16.83 -6.85
N GLY A 31 -1.49 -15.54 -7.01
CA GLY A 31 -2.46 -14.45 -6.78
C GLY A 31 -2.68 -14.05 -5.31
N LEU A 32 -2.09 -14.73 -4.33
CA LEU A 32 -2.30 -14.41 -2.90
C LEU A 32 -1.95 -12.97 -2.52
N GLY A 33 -0.87 -12.41 -3.09
CA GLY A 33 -0.52 -11.01 -2.86
C GLY A 33 -1.61 -10.04 -3.33
N CYS A 34 -2.30 -10.36 -4.43
CA CYS A 34 -3.43 -9.57 -4.91
C CYS A 34 -4.60 -9.64 -3.92
N VAL A 35 -4.95 -10.86 -3.47
CA VAL A 35 -6.06 -11.07 -2.52
C VAL A 35 -5.81 -10.31 -1.21
N LEU A 36 -4.58 -10.35 -0.68
CA LEU A 36 -4.20 -9.63 0.53
C LEU A 36 -4.26 -8.11 0.33
N ALA A 37 -3.80 -7.61 -0.83
CA ALA A 37 -3.89 -6.19 -1.16
C ALA A 37 -5.35 -5.73 -1.31
N ASP A 38 -6.20 -6.51 -2.00
CA ASP A 38 -7.63 -6.22 -2.15
C ASP A 38 -8.34 -6.17 -0.79
N TYR A 39 -8.06 -7.15 0.08
CA TYR A 39 -8.61 -7.15 1.42
C TYR A 39 -8.19 -5.90 2.20
N ALA A 40 -6.90 -5.55 2.18
CA ALA A 40 -6.41 -4.35 2.87
C ALA A 40 -7.04 -3.06 2.31
N GLU A 41 -7.14 -2.91 0.99
CA GLU A 41 -7.80 -1.76 0.34
C GLU A 41 -9.27 -1.66 0.76
N GLN A 42 -9.99 -2.77 0.81
CA GLN A 42 -11.40 -2.81 1.25
C GLN A 42 -11.57 -2.45 2.74
N GLU A 43 -10.70 -2.95 3.61
CA GLU A 43 -10.74 -2.60 5.04
C GLU A 43 -10.47 -1.11 5.26
N LEU A 44 -9.54 -0.53 4.51
CA LEU A 44 -9.28 0.92 4.55
C LEU A 44 -10.49 1.73 4.05
N LEU A 45 -11.14 1.31 2.96
CA LEU A 45 -12.38 1.94 2.48
C LEU A 45 -13.50 1.93 3.53
N LYS A 46 -13.66 0.84 4.29
CA LYS A 46 -14.66 0.76 5.37
C LYS A 46 -14.41 1.78 6.47
N LEU A 47 -13.16 2.19 6.66
CA LEU A 47 -12.74 3.24 7.60
C LEU A 47 -12.80 4.65 6.98
N ASN A 48 -13.39 4.82 5.80
CA ASN A 48 -13.44 6.07 5.03
C ASN A 48 -12.04 6.63 4.70
N ILE A 49 -11.07 5.73 4.50
CA ILE A 49 -9.75 6.07 3.96
C ILE A 49 -9.82 5.93 2.44
N ASN A 50 -9.55 7.02 1.73
CA ASN A 50 -9.67 7.09 0.27
C ASN A 50 -8.30 7.24 -0.44
N GLY A 51 -7.22 7.41 0.33
CA GLY A 51 -5.84 7.42 -0.18
C GLY A 51 -4.99 6.37 0.51
N ILE A 52 -4.20 5.60 -0.24
CA ILE A 52 -3.30 4.59 0.31
C ILE A 52 -1.88 4.85 -0.11
N TYR A 53 -0.96 4.77 0.84
CA TYR A 53 0.47 4.75 0.61
C TYR A 53 1.06 3.35 0.76
N VAL A 54 2.07 3.06 -0.05
CA VAL A 54 2.95 1.91 0.10
C VAL A 54 4.40 2.34 -0.15
N ILE A 55 5.32 1.69 0.55
CA ILE A 55 6.75 1.80 0.27
C ILE A 55 7.15 0.50 -0.42
N ALA A 56 7.77 0.59 -1.59
CA ALA A 56 8.19 -0.61 -2.31
C ALA A 56 9.48 -0.40 -3.07
N TYR A 57 10.26 -1.48 -3.17
CA TYR A 57 11.51 -1.53 -3.90
C TYR A 57 11.63 -2.88 -4.62
N GLY A 58 12.53 -2.95 -5.60
CA GLY A 58 12.79 -4.18 -6.35
C GLY A 58 11.53 -4.77 -7.01
N PRO A 59 11.33 -6.11 -6.95
CA PRO A 59 10.18 -6.76 -7.60
C PRO A 59 8.81 -6.29 -7.10
N ALA A 60 8.71 -5.79 -5.86
CA ALA A 60 7.46 -5.30 -5.28
C ALA A 60 6.98 -4.02 -5.98
N LEU A 61 7.90 -3.19 -6.50
CA LEU A 61 7.55 -1.96 -7.21
C LEU A 61 6.63 -2.23 -8.41
N ASN A 62 6.97 -3.24 -9.21
CA ASN A 62 6.16 -3.64 -10.37
C ASN A 62 4.84 -4.29 -9.97
N PHE A 63 4.78 -4.96 -8.82
CA PHE A 63 3.52 -5.48 -8.28
C PHE A 63 2.54 -4.34 -7.97
N TRP A 64 2.99 -3.32 -7.22
CA TRP A 64 2.15 -2.19 -6.84
C TRP A 64 1.76 -1.31 -8.03
N ARG A 65 2.66 -1.08 -9.00
CA ARG A 65 2.30 -0.35 -10.24
C ARG A 65 1.19 -1.05 -11.02
N LYS A 66 1.22 -2.38 -11.15
CA LYS A 66 0.15 -3.16 -11.80
C LYS A 66 -1.18 -3.10 -11.05
N ARG A 67 -1.15 -2.76 -9.76
CA ARG A 67 -2.33 -2.55 -8.89
C ARG A 67 -2.89 -1.13 -8.97
N GLY A 68 -2.30 -0.26 -9.80
CA GLY A 68 -2.72 1.12 -9.99
C GLY A 68 -2.06 2.13 -9.03
N TYR A 69 -1.01 1.73 -8.30
CA TYR A 69 -0.22 2.66 -7.52
C TYR A 69 0.76 3.43 -8.40
N ILE A 70 0.88 4.73 -8.17
CA ILE A 70 1.79 5.63 -8.88
C ILE A 70 2.80 6.22 -7.90
N GLU A 71 3.96 6.64 -8.39
CA GLU A 71 4.94 7.32 -7.53
C GLU A 71 4.40 8.66 -7.06
N SER A 72 4.59 8.98 -5.77
CA SER A 72 4.17 10.26 -5.20
C SER A 72 5.15 11.40 -5.47
N GLY A 73 6.31 11.10 -6.07
CA GLY A 73 7.45 12.02 -6.17
C GLY A 73 8.25 12.15 -4.87
N GLN A 74 7.87 11.42 -3.82
CA GLN A 74 8.56 11.42 -2.53
C GLN A 74 9.30 10.10 -2.28
N VAL A 75 10.41 10.19 -1.56
CA VAL A 75 11.23 9.05 -1.12
C VAL A 75 11.42 9.09 0.38
N LEU A 76 11.60 7.92 0.99
CA LEU A 76 12.05 7.83 2.38
C LEU A 76 13.51 8.27 2.52
N SER A 77 13.96 8.48 3.76
CA SER A 77 15.37 8.80 4.07
C SER A 77 16.37 7.75 3.57
N ASN A 78 15.94 6.49 3.40
CA ASN A 78 16.74 5.41 2.84
C ASN A 78 16.66 5.31 1.29
N GLY A 79 16.01 6.27 0.63
CA GLY A 79 15.91 6.37 -0.82
C GLY A 79 14.82 5.52 -1.46
N PHE A 80 14.00 4.79 -0.69
CA PHE A 80 12.92 4.00 -1.26
C PHE A 80 11.74 4.87 -1.70
N PRO A 81 11.18 4.63 -2.91
CA PRO A 81 10.09 5.42 -3.42
C PRO A 81 8.80 5.12 -2.66
N ILE A 82 8.00 6.15 -2.51
CA ILE A 82 6.66 6.08 -1.95
C ILE A 82 5.69 6.07 -3.11
N LEU A 83 4.77 5.10 -3.09
CA LEU A 83 3.71 5.00 -4.05
C LEU A 83 2.37 5.32 -3.40
N VAL A 84 1.46 5.89 -4.17
CA VAL A 84 0.13 6.32 -3.74
C VAL A 84 -0.93 5.80 -4.71
N LYS A 85 -2.12 5.50 -4.18
CA LYS A 85 -3.31 5.17 -4.94
C LYS A 85 -4.53 5.81 -4.29
N ALA A 86 -5.40 6.42 -5.10
CA ALA A 86 -6.74 6.78 -4.68
C ALA A 86 -7.66 5.55 -4.80
N ILE A 87 -8.49 5.32 -3.79
CA ILE A 87 -9.49 4.25 -3.75
C ILE A 87 -10.86 4.90 -3.53
N GLU A 88 -11.86 4.44 -4.26
CA GLU A 88 -13.23 4.95 -4.19
C GLU A 88 -14.16 3.81 -3.80
N LYS A 89 -15.20 4.13 -3.01
CA LYS A 89 -16.31 3.20 -2.81
C LYS A 89 -17.10 3.16 -4.11
N TYR A 90 -17.27 1.97 -4.67
CA TYR A 90 -18.29 1.76 -5.69
C TYR A 90 -19.66 1.80 -5.00
N GLU A 91 -20.44 2.84 -5.28
CA GLU A 91 -21.87 2.85 -4.98
C GLU A 91 -22.57 2.02 -6.07
N PHE A 92 -23.31 0.99 -5.66
CA PHE A 92 -24.20 0.21 -6.53
C PHE A 92 -25.60 0.84 -6.56
#